data_AF-A0A9Y2AGX3-F1
#
_entry.id   AF-A0A9Y2AGX3-F1
#
_cell.length_a   1.000
_cell.length_b   1.000
_cell.length_c   1.000
_cell.angle_alpha   90.00
_cell.angle_beta   90.00
_cell.angle_gamma   90.00
#
_symmetry.space_group_name_H-M   'P 1'
#
loop_
_entity.id
_entity.type
_entity.pdbx_description
1 polymer ?
#
loop_
_entity_poly.entity_id
_entity_poly.type
_entity_poly.pdbx_seq_one_letter_code
_entity_poly.pdbx_strand_id
1 'polypeptide(L)'
;MFYCERLSDGTIGRYTNNAKLAKKYEWTGQTKTEPIMYDGKLYLQSDYNALIQSAEYKAQQAEHQKQQQLAKLESDYQTAVAELQKSLNIAQLRNDIALIADIRNDFAELQASYQTEKEEIENVASTETV
;
A
#
# COMPACT_ATOMS: atom_id res chain seq x y z
N MET A 1 7.83 -13.22 -18.99
CA MET A 1 8.58 -11.97 -19.26
C MET A 1 9.07 -12.04 -20.70
N PHE A 2 8.83 -11.01 -21.51
CA PHE A 2 9.24 -10.95 -22.92
C PHE A 2 10.49 -10.09 -23.04
N TYR A 3 11.42 -10.46 -23.91
CA TYR A 3 12.61 -9.67 -24.24
C TYR A 3 12.51 -9.20 -25.69
N CYS A 4 12.87 -7.94 -25.96
CA CYS A 4 12.85 -7.38 -27.31
C CYS A 4 14.27 -7.04 -27.74
N GLU A 5 14.65 -7.46 -28.94
CA GLU A 5 15.93 -7.12 -29.55
C GLU A 5 15.69 -6.42 -30.89
N ARG A 6 16.45 -5.34 -31.14
CA ARG A 6 16.42 -4.65 -32.43
C ARG A 6 17.39 -5.37 -33.36
N LEU A 7 16.86 -5.92 -34.45
CA LEU A 7 17.61 -6.65 -35.45
C LEU A 7 18.35 -5.66 -36.37
N SER A 8 19.38 -6.16 -37.07
CA SER A 8 20.22 -5.36 -37.98
C SER A 8 19.46 -4.72 -39.15
N ASP A 9 18.29 -5.24 -39.48
CA ASP A 9 17.37 -4.71 -40.50
C ASP A 9 16.42 -3.62 -39.97
N GLY A 10 16.58 -3.24 -38.70
CA GLY A 10 15.75 -2.25 -38.02
C GLY A 10 14.42 -2.79 -37.49
N THR A 11 14.07 -4.05 -37.75
CA THR A 11 12.87 -4.70 -37.20
C THR A 11 13.09 -5.15 -35.76
N ILE A 12 12.00 -5.37 -35.02
CA ILE A 12 12.06 -5.75 -33.61
C ILE A 12 11.58 -7.19 -33.48
N GLY A 13 12.47 -8.05 -32.98
CA GLY A 13 12.16 -9.42 -32.62
C GLY A 13 11.57 -9.49 -31.21
N ARG A 14 10.40 -10.12 -31.07
CA ARG A 14 9.81 -10.44 -29.77
C ARG A 14 10.23 -11.84 -29.35
N TYR A 15 10.75 -11.98 -28.13
CA TYR A 15 11.13 -13.26 -27.55
C TYR A 15 10.39 -13.56 -26.25
N THR A 16 9.98 -14.82 -26.04
CA THR A 16 9.45 -15.30 -24.77
C THR A 16 10.53 -16.02 -23.96
N ASN A 17 10.47 -15.89 -22.62
CA ASN A 17 11.11 -16.84 -21.72
C ASN A 17 10.08 -17.92 -21.38
N ASN A 18 10.24 -19.11 -21.96
CA ASN A 18 9.41 -20.27 -21.67
C ASN A 18 9.93 -20.93 -20.39
N ALA A 19 9.14 -20.94 -19.31
CA ALA A 19 9.57 -21.39 -17.98
C ALA A 19 10.09 -22.85 -17.93
N LYS A 20 9.84 -23.66 -18.98
CA LYS A 20 10.38 -25.02 -19.13
C LYS A 20 11.81 -25.08 -19.66
N LEU A 21 12.35 -23.96 -20.16
CA LEU A 21 13.67 -23.86 -20.79
C LEU A 21 14.32 -22.52 -20.39
N ALA A 22 14.77 -22.39 -19.15
CA ALA A 22 15.37 -21.16 -18.60
C ALA A 22 16.71 -20.72 -19.28
N LYS A 23 17.00 -21.16 -20.51
CA LYS A 23 18.20 -20.80 -21.27
C LYS A 23 17.97 -20.49 -22.75
N LYS A 24 16.73 -20.49 -23.27
CA LYS A 24 16.48 -20.26 -24.71
C LYS A 24 15.30 -19.33 -24.96
N TYR A 25 15.57 -18.20 -25.60
CA TYR A 25 14.57 -17.27 -26.12
C TYR A 25 13.94 -17.83 -27.40
N GLU A 26 12.60 -17.88 -27.48
CA GLU A 26 11.87 -18.31 -28.67
C GLU A 26 11.25 -17.10 -29.39
N TRP A 27 11.49 -16.96 -30.70
CA TRP A 27 10.94 -15.87 -31.52
C TRP A 27 9.43 -16.03 -31.68
N THR A 28 8.67 -15.00 -31.33
CA THR A 28 7.19 -15.04 -31.36
C THR A 28 6.56 -14.09 -32.38
N GLY A 29 7.35 -13.37 -33.18
CA GLY A 29 6.85 -12.49 -34.23
C GLY A 29 7.58 -11.14 -34.35
N GLN A 30 7.21 -10.36 -35.38
CA GLN A 30 7.63 -8.98 -35.62
C GLN A 30 6.47 -8.02 -35.34
N THR A 31 6.74 -6.88 -34.69
CA THR A 31 5.76 -5.80 -34.50
C THR A 31 6.30 -4.48 -35.04
N LYS A 32 5.43 -3.64 -35.62
CA LYS A 32 5.79 -2.27 -36.07
C LYS A 32 5.75 -1.22 -34.95
N THR A 33 5.27 -1.57 -33.77
CA THR A 33 5.25 -0.65 -32.62
C THR A 33 6.65 -0.46 -32.09
N GLU A 34 7.07 0.80 -31.99
CA GLU A 34 8.34 1.14 -31.38
C GLU A 34 8.35 0.73 -29.91
N PRO A 35 9.47 0.18 -29.41
CA PRO A 35 9.59 -0.27 -28.05
C PRO A 35 9.95 0.94 -27.17
N ILE A 36 9.49 0.91 -25.93
CA ILE A 36 9.79 1.95 -24.96
C ILE A 36 10.98 1.51 -24.11
N MET A 37 11.93 2.41 -23.91
CA MET A 37 12.96 2.27 -22.88
C MET A 37 12.40 2.74 -21.55
N TYR A 38 12.30 1.84 -20.57
CA TYR A 38 11.92 2.15 -19.19
C TYR A 38 12.88 1.44 -18.24
N ASP A 39 13.49 2.18 -17.31
CA ASP A 39 14.48 1.65 -16.35
C ASP A 39 15.60 0.81 -17.02
N GLY A 40 16.15 1.32 -18.13
CA GLY A 40 17.22 0.66 -18.90
C GLY A 40 16.80 -0.61 -19.66
N LYS A 41 15.51 -0.97 -19.67
CA LYS A 41 14.97 -2.16 -20.35
C LYS A 41 14.03 -1.77 -21.50
N LEU A 42 14.08 -2.54 -22.59
CA LEU A 42 13.13 -2.41 -23.70
C LEU A 42 11.82 -3.14 -23.38
N TYR A 43 10.69 -2.44 -23.51
CA TYR A 43 9.34 -2.98 -23.42
C TYR A 43 8.56 -2.73 -24.70
N LEU A 44 7.65 -3.64 -25.07
CA LEU A 44 6.59 -3.31 -26.02
C LEU A 44 5.59 -2.39 -25.35
N GLN A 45 4.97 -1.49 -26.14
CA GLN A 45 3.93 -0.58 -25.63
C GLN A 45 2.81 -1.30 -24.87
N SER A 46 2.35 -2.45 -25.36
CA SER A 46 1.32 -3.25 -24.67
C SER A 46 1.76 -3.76 -23.31
N ASP A 47 3.02 -4.20 -23.22
CA ASP A 47 3.58 -4.82 -22.02
C ASP A 47 3.92 -3.72 -20.99
N TYR A 48 4.36 -2.55 -21.45
CA TYR A 48 4.50 -1.35 -20.64
C TYR A 48 3.16 -0.90 -20.06
N ASN A 49 2.11 -0.80 -20.87
CA ASN A 49 0.78 -0.40 -20.41
C ASN A 49 0.21 -1.38 -19.37
N ALA A 50 0.38 -2.70 -19.59
CA ALA A 50 -0.03 -3.71 -18.62
C ALA A 50 0.76 -3.63 -17.31
N LEU A 51 2.06 -3.32 -17.37
CA LEU A 51 2.90 -3.12 -16.20
C LEU A 51 2.45 -1.91 -15.39
N ILE A 52 2.23 -0.77 -16.04
CA ILE A 52 1.72 0.45 -15.40
C ILE A 52 0.35 0.20 -14.77
N GLN A 53 -0.59 -0.40 -15.51
CA GLN A 53 -1.92 -0.72 -14.98
C GLN A 53 -1.87 -1.65 -13.76
N SER A 54 -0.93 -2.61 -13.76
CA SER A 54 -0.73 -3.49 -12.60
C SER A 54 -0.16 -2.76 -11.39
N ALA A 55 0.71 -1.76 -11.61
CA ALA A 55 1.27 -0.94 -10.55
C ALA A 55 0.21 0.00 -9.96
N GLU A 56 -0.62 0.62 -10.81
CA GLU A 56 -1.76 1.45 -10.40
C GLU A 56 -2.75 0.65 -9.55
N TYR A 57 -3.09 -0.57 -9.98
CA TYR A 57 -3.97 -1.46 -9.22
C TYR A 57 -3.39 -1.80 -7.84
N LYS A 58 -2.08 -2.06 -7.74
CA LYS A 58 -1.42 -2.31 -6.45
C LYS A 58 -1.43 -1.08 -5.56
N ALA A 59 -1.15 0.11 -6.11
CA ALA A 59 -1.20 1.36 -5.37
C ALA A 59 -2.61 1.64 -4.82
N GLN A 60 -3.64 1.41 -5.64
CA GLN A 60 -5.04 1.52 -5.19
C GLN A 60 -5.39 0.52 -4.08
N GLN A 61 -4.90 -0.72 -4.17
CA GLN A 61 -5.10 -1.70 -3.10
C GLN A 61 -4.39 -1.32 -1.80
N ALA A 62 -3.15 -0.82 -1.88
CA ALA A 62 -2.42 -0.34 -0.70
C ALA A 62 -3.16 0.82 -0.03
N GLU A 63 -3.65 1.77 -0.81
CA GLU A 63 -4.45 2.89 -0.30
C GLU A 63 -5.76 2.41 0.35
N HIS A 64 -6.46 1.47 -0.28
CA HIS A 64 -7.68 0.89 0.30
C HIS A 64 -7.40 0.14 1.61
N GLN A 65 -6.29 -0.61 1.70
CA GLN A 65 -5.88 -1.27 2.94
C GLN A 65 -5.56 -0.26 4.05
N LYS A 66 -4.85 0.81 3.71
CA LYS A 66 -4.56 1.92 4.64
C LYS A 66 -5.85 2.55 5.16
N GLN A 67 -6.81 2.84 4.28
CA GLN A 67 -8.11 3.39 4.67
C GLN A 67 -8.89 2.44 5.59
N GLN A 68 -8.84 1.12 5.35
CA GLN A 68 -9.46 0.14 6.23
C GLN A 68 -8.82 0.11 7.63
N GLN A 69 -7.49 0.20 7.70
CA GLN A 69 -6.77 0.26 8.98
C GLN A 69 -7.15 1.51 9.76
N LEU A 70 -7.16 2.68 9.11
CA LEU A 70 -7.58 3.94 9.73
C LEU A 70 -9.04 3.89 10.21
N ALA A 71 -9.95 3.34 9.41
CA ALA A 71 -11.35 3.21 9.79
C ALA A 71 -11.54 2.29 11.01
N LYS A 72 -10.75 1.20 11.08
CA LYS A 72 -10.76 0.31 12.25
C LYS A 72 -10.21 1.02 13.49
N LEU A 73 -9.06 1.68 13.37
CA LEU A 73 -8.45 2.43 14.47
C LEU A 73 -9.40 3.51 15.02
N GLU A 74 -10.08 4.24 14.14
CA GLU A 74 -11.09 5.23 14.53
C GLU A 74 -12.25 4.59 15.29
N SER A 75 -12.76 3.45 14.81
CA SER A 75 -13.85 2.72 15.46
C SER A 75 -13.44 2.23 16.85
N ASP A 76 -12.23 1.68 16.99
CA ASP A 76 -11.71 1.16 18.24
C ASP A 76 -11.49 2.32 19.24
N TYR A 77 -10.93 3.44 18.79
CA TYR A 77 -10.79 4.67 19.58
C TYR A 77 -12.13 5.21 20.08
N GLN A 78 -13.13 5.33 19.20
CA GLN A 78 -14.46 5.81 19.59
C GLN A 78 -15.14 4.89 20.61
N THR A 79 -14.93 3.58 20.49
CA THR A 79 -15.45 2.60 21.44
C THR A 79 -14.80 2.79 22.82
N ALA A 80 -13.48 2.90 22.88
CA ALA A 80 -12.75 3.14 24.12
C ALA A 80 -13.13 4.48 24.78
N VAL A 81 -13.29 5.55 23.99
CA VAL A 81 -13.78 6.85 24.47
C VAL A 81 -15.16 6.71 25.11
N ALA A 82 -16.08 5.99 24.47
CA ALA A 82 -17.44 5.80 25.00
C ALA A 82 -17.44 5.01 26.32
N GLU A 83 -16.54 4.03 26.47
CA GLU A 83 -16.37 3.27 27.71
C GLU A 83 -15.79 4.13 28.84
N LEU A 84 -14.72 4.89 28.57
CA LEU A 84 -14.14 5.82 29.54
C LEU A 84 -15.14 6.89 29.97
N GLN A 85 -15.99 7.39 29.05
CA GLN A 85 -17.05 8.35 29.38
C GLN A 85 -18.09 7.76 30.35
N LYS A 86 -18.49 6.50 30.14
CA LYS A 86 -19.40 5.81 31.07
C LYS A 86 -18.77 5.67 32.46
N SER A 87 -17.51 5.26 32.52
CA SER A 87 -16.76 5.14 33.77
C SER A 87 -16.63 6.49 34.49
N LEU A 88 -16.36 7.57 33.73
CA LEU A 88 -16.26 8.92 34.26
C LEU A 88 -17.58 9.37 34.89
N ASN A 89 -18.71 9.13 34.21
CA ASN A 89 -20.03 9.46 34.73
C ASN A 89 -20.33 8.72 36.05
N ILE A 90 -19.96 7.44 36.15
CA ILE A 90 -20.12 6.65 37.38
C ILE A 90 -19.25 7.22 38.50
N ALA A 91 -17.99 7.57 38.21
CA ALA A 91 -17.07 8.15 39.18
C ALA A 91 -17.55 9.52 39.69
N GLN A 92 -18.08 10.36 38.80
CA GLN A 92 -18.69 11.65 39.14
C GLN A 92 -19.91 11.50 40.06
N LEU A 93 -20.83 10.57 39.75
CA LEU A 93 -21.99 10.30 40.61
C LEU A 93 -21.59 9.82 42.01
N ARG A 94 -20.44 9.13 42.13
CA ARG A 94 -19.88 8.68 43.40
C ARG A 94 -19.05 9.73 44.12
N ASN A 95 -18.78 10.87 43.49
CA ASN A 95 -17.80 11.88 43.95
C ASN A 95 -16.40 11.28 44.21
N ASP A 96 -16.01 10.28 43.42
CA ASP A 96 -14.71 9.62 43.55
C ASP A 96 -13.63 10.41 42.78
N ILE A 97 -12.99 11.34 43.50
CA ILE A 97 -12.02 12.28 42.90
C ILE A 97 -10.77 11.57 42.39
N ALA A 98 -10.32 10.51 43.06
CA ALA A 98 -9.13 9.75 42.64
C ALA A 98 -9.41 9.06 41.30
N LEU A 99 -10.54 8.33 41.22
CA LEU A 99 -10.93 7.65 39.99
C LEU A 99 -11.20 8.63 38.84
N ILE A 100 -11.77 9.81 39.11
CA ILE A 100 -11.96 10.85 38.09
C ILE A 100 -10.61 11.32 37.52
N ALA A 101 -9.58 11.46 38.36
CA ALA A 101 -8.25 11.85 37.92
C ALA A 101 -7.60 10.74 37.06
N ASP A 102 -7.71 9.49 37.50
CA ASP A 102 -7.18 8.34 36.78
C ASP A 102 -7.84 8.21 35.39
N ILE A 103 -9.18 8.27 35.31
CA ILE A 103 -9.90 8.19 34.02
C ILE A 103 -9.50 9.35 33.07
N ARG A 104 -9.20 10.53 33.60
CA ARG A 104 -8.72 11.66 32.78
C ARG A 104 -7.32 11.40 32.23
N ASN A 105 -6.46 10.74 32.99
CA ASN A 105 -5.16 10.30 32.50
C ASN A 105 -5.34 9.23 31.42
N ASP A 106 -6.23 8.25 31.63
CA ASP A 106 -6.54 7.23 30.62
C ASP A 106 -7.02 7.84 29.29
N PHE A 107 -7.83 8.90 29.33
CA PHE A 107 -8.22 9.65 28.13
C PHE A 107 -7.01 10.26 27.41
N ALA A 108 -6.07 10.85 28.15
CA ALA A 108 -4.88 11.46 27.57
C ALA A 108 -3.96 10.40 26.94
N GLU A 109 -3.78 9.27 27.61
CA GLU A 109 -3.00 8.13 27.10
C GLU A 109 -3.64 7.49 25.87
N LEU A 110 -4.96 7.32 25.88
CA LEU A 110 -5.72 6.83 24.74
C LEU A 110 -5.58 7.78 23.54
N GLN A 111 -5.70 9.09 23.76
CA GLN A 111 -5.53 10.09 22.71
C GLN A 111 -4.12 10.06 22.13
N ALA A 112 -3.09 9.96 22.98
CA ALA A 112 -1.70 9.88 22.53
C ALA A 112 -1.45 8.62 21.69
N SER A 113 -1.91 7.46 22.18
CA SER A 113 -1.76 6.18 21.49
C SER A 113 -2.45 6.18 20.13
N TYR A 114 -3.67 6.73 20.06
CA TYR A 114 -4.40 6.88 18.79
C TYR A 114 -3.64 7.76 17.78
N GLN A 115 -3.05 8.88 18.22
CA GLN A 115 -2.28 9.74 17.31
C GLN A 115 -1.02 9.04 16.80
N THR A 116 -0.28 8.36 17.68
CA THR A 116 0.91 7.60 17.29
C THR A 116 0.57 6.51 16.27
N GLU A 117 -0.44 5.68 16.53
CA GLU A 117 -0.82 4.60 15.62
C GLU A 117 -1.37 5.13 14.29
N LYS A 118 -2.12 6.24 14.33
CA LYS A 118 -2.60 6.92 13.12
C LYS A 118 -1.44 7.43 12.27
N GLU A 119 -0.46 8.10 12.87
CA GLU A 119 0.74 8.57 12.19
C GLU A 119 1.54 7.41 11.60
N GLU A 120 1.66 6.29 12.32
CA GLU A 120 2.32 5.08 11.81
C GLU A 120 1.62 4.57 10.54
N ILE A 121 0.30 4.39 10.56
CA ILE A 121 -0.50 3.95 9.41
C ILE A 121 -0.40 4.96 8.25
N GLU A 122 -0.39 6.26 8.56
CA GLU A 122 -0.27 7.31 7.55
C GLU A 122 1.10 7.31 6.86
N ASN A 123 2.17 7.03 7.61
CA ASN A 123 3.56 7.09 7.17
C ASN A 123 4.10 5.78 6.56
N VAL A 124 3.42 4.63 6.69
CA VAL A 124 3.84 3.35 6.08
C VAL A 124 4.11 3.48 4.57
N ALA A 125 3.42 4.39 3.87
CA ALA A 125 3.62 4.64 2.43
C ALA A 125 5.00 5.23 2.04
N SER A 126 5.87 5.60 2.99
CA SER A 126 7.16 6.27 2.71
C SER A 126 8.39 5.36 2.77
N THR A 127 8.27 4.05 2.96
CA THR A 127 9.45 3.17 3.21
C THR A 127 9.79 2.14 2.13
N GLU A 128 9.07 2.07 1.01
CA GLU A 128 9.49 1.25 -0.15
C GLU A 128 10.25 2.09 -1.20
N THR A 129 11.45 2.58 -0.85
CA THR A 129 12.44 3.02 -1.84
C THR A 129 13.85 2.63 -1.40
N VAL A 130 14.27 1.39 -1.67
CA VAL A 130 15.69 1.01 -1.88
C VAL A 130 15.76 -0.12 -2.90
#